data_AF-A0A537FVK5-F1
#
_entry.id   AF-A0A537FVK5-F1
#
_cell.length_a   1.000
_cell.length_b   1.000
_cell.length_c   1.000
_cell.angle_alpha   90.00
_cell.angle_beta   90.00
_cell.angle_gamma   90.00
#
_symmetry.space_group_name_H-M   'P 1'
#
loop_
_entity.id
_entity.type
_entity.pdbx_description
1 polymer ?
#
loop_
_entity_poly.entity_id
_entity_poly.type
_entity_poly.pdbx_seq_one_letter_code
_entity_poly.pdbx_strand_id
1 'polypeptide(L)' 'SLVQPVSSNKFKQVAERPRNSCLQVEKAEKTLGIRFLTAEEGIAEMRRQSQRG' A
#
# COMPACT_ATOMS: atom_id res chain seq x y z
N SER A 1 -0.80 -24.13 3.89
CA SER A 1 -1.04 -22.70 3.57
C SER A 1 -0.27 -22.32 2.32
N LEU A 2 -0.93 -21.74 1.31
CA LEU A 2 -0.30 -21.29 0.06
C LEU A 2 0.50 -19.98 0.19
N VAL A 3 0.27 -19.20 1.25
CA VAL A 3 0.98 -17.94 1.54
C VAL A 3 1.64 -18.02 2.91
N GLN A 4 2.90 -17.61 3.01
CA GLN A 4 3.68 -17.63 4.25
C GLN A 4 4.55 -16.37 4.38
N PRO A 5 4.68 -15.79 5.60
CA PRO A 5 5.59 -14.69 5.86
C PRO A 5 7.05 -15.10 5.62
N VAL A 6 7.83 -14.18 5.03
CA VAL A 6 9.24 -14.38 4.71
C VAL A 6 10.02 -13.10 4.96
N SER A 7 11.29 -13.25 5.32
CA SER A 7 12.20 -12.11 5.46
C SER A 7 12.71 -11.64 4.10
N SER A 8 12.88 -10.33 3.95
CA SER A 8 13.36 -9.70 2.71
C SER A 8 14.74 -10.22 2.27
N ASN A 9 15.59 -10.66 3.21
CA ASN A 9 16.91 -11.23 2.89
C ASN A 9 16.85 -12.61 2.20
N LYS A 10 15.70 -13.29 2.19
CA LYS A 10 15.55 -14.57 1.46
C LYS A 10 15.54 -14.38 -0.06
N PHE A 11 15.26 -13.17 -0.53
CA PHE A 11 15.20 -12.85 -1.95
C PHE A 11 16.25 -11.79 -2.26
N LYS A 12 17.15 -12.08 -3.21
CA LYS A 12 18.17 -11.12 -3.63
C LYS A 12 17.49 -9.90 -4.26
N GLN A 13 17.73 -8.72 -3.71
CA GLN A 13 17.21 -7.45 -4.20
C GLN A 13 18.39 -6.63 -4.75
N VAL A 14 18.25 -6.05 -5.94
CA VAL A 14 19.30 -5.20 -6.54
C VAL A 14 19.43 -3.87 -5.80
N ALA A 15 18.34 -3.39 -5.21
CA ALA A 15 18.28 -2.15 -4.44
C ALA A 15 17.92 -2.45 -2.98
N GLU A 16 18.49 -1.66 -2.06
CA GLU A 16 18.10 -1.65 -0.66
C GLU A 16 16.67 -1.12 -0.49
N ARG A 17 15.85 -1.85 0.26
CA ARG A 17 14.48 -1.43 0.58
C ARG A 17 14.40 -1.02 2.05
N PRO A 18 13.75 0.12 2.37
CA PRO A 18 13.54 0.52 3.75
C PRO A 18 12.65 -0.50 4.45
N ARG A 19 12.94 -0.74 5.73
CA ARG A 19 12.12 -1.63 6.57
C ARG A 19 10.71 -1.07 6.81
N ASN A 20 10.57 0.25 6.82
CA ASN A 20 9.31 0.96 6.97
C ASN A 20 9.29 2.15 6.00
N SER A 21 8.27 2.19 5.15
CA SER A 21 8.02 3.27 4.18
C SER A 21 6.64 3.92 4.38
N CYS A 22 6.02 3.77 5.56
CA CYS A 22 4.75 4.41 5.87
C CYS A 22 4.92 5.93 5.95
N LEU A 23 3.95 6.66 5.42
CA LEU A 23 3.90 8.11 5.43
C LEU A 23 2.78 8.60 6.35
N GLN A 24 3.03 9.70 7.04
CA GLN A 24 2.00 10.47 7.74
C GLN A 24 1.24 11.33 6.73
N VAL A 25 -0.08 11.20 6.69
CA VAL A 25 -0.93 11.82 5.66
C VAL A 25 -1.75 13.00 6.17
N GLU A 26 -1.77 13.23 7.48
CA GLU A 26 -2.67 14.16 8.17
C GLU A 26 -2.50 15.60 7.66
N LYS A 27 -1.26 16.01 7.38
CA LYS A 27 -0.98 17.33 6.82
C LYS A 27 -1.55 17.47 5.41
N ALA A 28 -1.40 16.44 4.57
CA ALA A 28 -1.90 16.46 3.20
C ALA A 28 -3.43 16.48 3.18
N GLU A 29 -4.07 15.62 3.98
CA GLU A 29 -5.54 15.60 4.14
C GLU A 29 -6.09 16.95 4.56
N LYS A 30 -5.50 17.56 5.61
CA LYS A 30 -5.91 18.88 6.10
C LYS A 30 -5.70 19.98 5.07
N THR A 31 -4.56 19.97 4.37
CA THR A 31 -4.21 21.03 3.41
C THR A 31 -5.08 20.96 2.15
N LEU A 32 -5.39 19.75 1.69
CA LEU A 32 -6.14 19.51 0.46
C LEU A 32 -7.65 19.39 0.69
N GLY A 33 -8.10 19.25 1.94
CA GLY A 33 -9.51 19.04 2.28
C GLY A 33 -10.04 17.68 1.80
N ILE A 34 -9.17 16.67 1.75
CA ILE A 34 -9.50 15.31 1.29
C ILE A 34 -9.29 14.30 2.42
N ARG A 35 -9.84 13.10 2.23
CA ARG A 35 -9.52 11.91 3.02
C ARG A 35 -8.93 10.86 2.11
N PHE A 36 -7.75 10.34 2.43
CA PHE A 36 -7.23 9.18 1.74
C PHE A 36 -8.02 7.93 2.14
N LEU A 37 -8.21 7.03 1.17
CA LEU A 37 -8.76 5.71 1.47
C LEU A 37 -7.73 4.89 2.26
N THR A 38 -8.21 3.99 3.12
CA THR A 38 -7.34 2.95 3.67
C THR A 38 -6.85 2.02 2.57
N ALA A 39 -5.82 1.22 2.86
CA ALA A 39 -5.32 0.24 1.89
C ALA A 39 -6.42 -0.75 1.47
N GLU A 40 -7.26 -1.18 2.41
CA GLU A 40 -8.39 -2.09 2.17
C GLU A 40 -9.46 -1.44 1.30
N GLU A 41 -9.87 -0.20 1.64
CA GLU A 41 -10.85 0.57 0.85
C GLU A 41 -10.34 0.79 -0.59
N GLY A 42 -9.07 1.17 -0.74
CA GLY A 42 -8.44 1.39 -2.04
C GLY A 42 -8.39 0.12 -2.90
N ILE A 43 -7.99 -1.02 -2.32
CA ILE A 43 -7.95 -2.31 -3.05
C ILE A 43 -9.36 -2.73 -3.48
N ALA A 44 -10.37 -2.56 -2.61
CA ALA A 44 -11.75 -2.90 -2.94
C ALA A 44 -12.27 -2.05 -4.11
N GLU A 45 -11.99 -0.75 -4.09
CA GLU A 45 -12.38 0.18 -5.15
C GLU A 45 -11.67 -0.14 -6.48
N MET A 46 -10.36 -0.44 -6.44
CA MET A 46 -9.61 -0.85 -7.64
C MET A 46 -10.17 -2.12 -8.28
N ARG A 47 -10.57 -3.11 -7.48
CA ARG A 47 -11.20 -4.34 -7.98
C ARG A 47 -12.54 -4.05 -8.64
N ARG A 48 -13.36 -3.19 -8.01
CA ARG A 48 -14.64 -2.76 -8.56
C ARG A 48 -14.48 -2.04 -9.90
N GLN A 49 -13.47 -1.19 -10.03
CA GLN A 49 -13.15 -0.50 -11.30
C GLN A 49 -12.68 -1.48 -12.38
N SER A 50 -11.87 -2.47 -12.01
CA SER A 50 -11.35 -3.49 -12.93
C SER A 50 -12.44 -4.39 -13.53
N GLN A 51 -13.62 -4.48 -12.91
CA GLN A 51 -14.78 -5.26 -13.39
C GLN A 51 -15.75 -4.44 -14.25
N ARG A 52 -15.50 -3.14 -14.41
CA ARG A 52 -16.36 -2.20 -15.16
C ARG A 52 -15.89 -1.95 -16.60
N GLY A 53 -14.75 -2.53 -17.00
CA GLY A 53 -14.25 -2.55 -18.38
C GLY A 53 -14.44 -3.93 -18.99
#